data_AF-A0A7L2EM24-F1
#
_entry.id   AF-A0A7L2EM24-F1
#
_cell.length_a   1.000
_cell.length_b   1.000
_cell.length_c   1.000
_cell.angle_alpha   90.00
_cell.angle_beta   90.00
_cell.angle_gamma   90.00
#
_symmetry.space_group_name_H-M   'P 1'
#
loop_
_entity.id
_entity.type
_entity.pdbx_description
1 polymer ?
#
loop_
_entity_poly.entity_id
_entity_poly.type
_entity_poly.pdbx_seq_one_letter_code
_entity_poly.pdbx_strand_id
1 'polypeptide(L)'
;FFQNKGSLQFEDKWDFMRPIVLKLLRQESVTKQQWFDLFSDVHAVCLWDDKGPAKIHQALKEDILDFIKQAQARVLSHQDDTALLKAYIVEWRKFFTQCDILPKPFCQLEITLMGKQGSNKKSNVEDSIVRKLMLDTWNESIFSNIKNRLQDSAMKLVHAERLGEAFDSQLVIGVRESYVNLCSNPEDKLQIYRDNFEKAYLDSTERFYRTQAPSYLQQNGVQNYMKYADAKLKEEEKRALRYLETRRECNSVEALMECCVNALVTSFKETILAECQGMIKRNETEKLHLMFSLMDKVPNGIEPMLKDLEEHIVSAGLADMVAAAETITTDSEKYVEQLLTLFNRFSKLVKEAFQDDPRFLTARDKAYKAVVNDATIFKLELPLKQKGVGLKTQPESKCPELLANYCDMLLRKTPLSKKLTSEEIEAKLKEVV
;
A
#
# COMPACT_ATOMS: atom_id res chain seq x y z
N PHE A 1 1.28 -50.41 -41.85
CA PHE A 1 -0.07 -50.84 -41.43
C PHE A 1 -0.97 -49.62 -41.43
N PHE A 2 -1.77 -49.48 -42.49
CA PHE A 2 -2.85 -48.50 -42.57
C PHE A 2 -4.03 -49.03 -41.74
N GLN A 3 -4.21 -48.54 -40.52
CA GLN A 3 -5.53 -48.63 -39.88
C GLN A 3 -6.41 -47.54 -40.51
N ASN A 4 -7.53 -47.95 -41.11
CA ASN A 4 -8.52 -47.03 -41.68
C ASN A 4 -8.98 -46.03 -40.61
N LYS A 5 -9.01 -44.74 -40.96
CA LYS A 5 -9.82 -43.75 -40.24
C LYS A 5 -11.24 -44.30 -40.14
N GLY A 6 -11.72 -44.51 -38.91
CA GLY A 6 -13.00 -45.16 -38.61
C GLY A 6 -12.93 -46.52 -37.88
N SER A 7 -11.76 -47.05 -37.54
CA SER A 7 -11.65 -48.33 -36.80
C SER A 7 -11.61 -48.21 -35.27
N LEU A 8 -11.42 -47.01 -34.73
CA LEU A 8 -11.27 -46.77 -33.29
C LEU A 8 -12.30 -45.72 -32.88
N GLN A 9 -13.36 -46.14 -32.20
CA GLN A 9 -14.47 -45.27 -31.80
C GLN A 9 -14.27 -44.75 -30.37
N PHE A 10 -14.87 -43.59 -30.07
CA PHE A 10 -14.92 -43.04 -28.71
C PHE A 10 -15.37 -44.08 -27.67
N GLU A 11 -16.41 -44.85 -28.00
CA GLU A 11 -17.03 -45.85 -27.16
C GLU A 11 -16.04 -46.95 -26.72
N ASP A 12 -15.10 -47.33 -27.59
CA ASP A 12 -14.11 -48.39 -27.32
C ASP A 12 -13.04 -47.96 -26.31
N LYS A 13 -12.85 -46.64 -26.14
CA LYS A 13 -11.79 -46.06 -25.32
C LYS A 13 -12.31 -45.34 -24.08
N TRP A 14 -13.51 -44.77 -24.12
CA TRP A 14 -14.07 -44.02 -23.02
C TRP A 14 -14.25 -44.85 -21.75
N ASP A 15 -14.62 -46.12 -21.87
CA ASP A 15 -14.75 -47.02 -20.72
C ASP A 15 -13.44 -47.23 -19.95
N PHE A 16 -12.29 -47.10 -20.62
CA PHE A 16 -10.96 -47.16 -20.00
C PHE A 16 -10.48 -45.79 -19.51
N MET A 17 -10.82 -44.71 -20.22
CA MET A 17 -10.45 -43.34 -19.85
C MET A 17 -11.25 -42.83 -18.64
N ARG A 18 -12.57 -43.06 -18.61
CA ARG A 18 -13.50 -42.50 -17.61
C ARG A 18 -13.10 -42.81 -16.17
N PRO A 19 -12.71 -44.05 -15.78
CA PRO A 19 -12.25 -44.33 -14.43
C PRO A 19 -11.02 -43.51 -14.02
N ILE A 20 -10.10 -43.22 -14.97
CA ILE A 20 -8.92 -42.40 -14.71
C ILE A 20 -9.34 -40.94 -14.54
N VAL A 21 -10.25 -40.43 -15.39
CA VAL A 21 -10.82 -39.07 -15.26
C VAL A 21 -11.52 -38.88 -13.92
N LEU A 22 -12.32 -39.84 -13.48
CA LEU A 22 -13.00 -39.79 -12.18
C LEU A 22 -12.00 -39.82 -11.01
N LYS A 23 -10.92 -40.61 -11.12
CA LYS A 23 -9.83 -40.60 -10.13
C LYS A 23 -9.17 -39.23 -10.03
N LEU A 24 -8.91 -38.58 -11.17
CA LEU A 24 -8.35 -37.23 -11.19
C LEU A 24 -9.29 -36.23 -10.53
N LEU A 25 -10.56 -36.20 -10.93
CA LEU A 25 -11.57 -35.31 -10.32
C LEU A 25 -11.67 -35.49 -8.80
N ARG A 26 -11.57 -36.73 -8.31
CA ARG A 26 -11.65 -37.07 -6.87
C ARG A 26 -10.32 -36.96 -6.12
N GLN A 27 -9.25 -36.56 -6.80
CA GLN A 27 -7.88 -36.54 -6.26
C GLN A 27 -7.38 -37.90 -5.75
N GLU A 28 -7.85 -38.99 -6.36
CA GLU A 28 -7.36 -40.34 -6.11
C GLU A 28 -6.02 -40.57 -6.81
N SER A 29 -5.24 -41.53 -6.32
CA SER A 29 -3.92 -41.83 -6.90
C SER A 29 -4.05 -42.38 -8.32
N VAL A 30 -3.40 -41.71 -9.27
CA VAL A 30 -3.25 -42.16 -10.67
C VAL A 30 -1.79 -42.53 -10.92
N THR A 31 -1.55 -43.72 -11.46
CA THR A 31 -0.19 -44.16 -11.76
C THR A 31 0.36 -43.44 -12.99
N LYS A 32 1.70 -43.38 -13.13
CA LYS A 32 2.33 -42.80 -14.34
C LYS A 32 1.86 -43.49 -15.62
N GLN A 33 1.61 -44.80 -15.56
CA GLN A 33 1.08 -45.58 -16.69
C GLN A 33 -0.35 -45.14 -17.03
N GLN A 34 -1.26 -45.10 -16.06
CA GLN A 34 -2.63 -44.63 -16.28
C GLN A 34 -2.68 -43.20 -16.82
N TRP A 35 -1.79 -42.34 -16.33
CA TRP A 35 -1.65 -40.99 -16.83
C TRP A 35 -1.21 -40.97 -18.30
N PHE A 36 -0.18 -41.74 -18.66
CA PHE A 36 0.27 -41.85 -20.05
C PHE A 36 -0.79 -42.45 -20.98
N ASP A 37 -1.49 -43.50 -20.52
CA ASP A 37 -2.56 -44.16 -21.26
C ASP A 37 -3.68 -43.17 -21.56
N LEU A 38 -4.09 -42.34 -20.59
CA LEU A 38 -5.09 -41.29 -20.79
C LEU A 38 -4.65 -40.29 -21.87
N PHE A 39 -3.39 -39.82 -21.87
CA PHE A 39 -2.87 -38.95 -22.93
C PHE A 39 -2.92 -39.61 -24.30
N SER A 40 -2.49 -40.88 -24.38
CA SER A 40 -2.45 -41.63 -25.63
C SER A 40 -3.85 -41.88 -26.18
N ASP A 41 -4.80 -42.26 -25.33
CA ASP A 41 -6.18 -42.56 -25.74
C ASP A 41 -6.95 -41.29 -26.13
N VAL A 42 -6.77 -40.18 -25.40
CA VAL A 42 -7.34 -38.88 -25.80
C VAL A 42 -6.79 -38.46 -27.16
N HIS A 43 -5.48 -38.59 -27.39
CA HIS A 43 -4.88 -38.26 -28.68
C HIS A 43 -5.40 -39.17 -29.80
N ALA A 44 -5.53 -40.47 -29.56
CA ALA A 44 -6.04 -41.42 -30.54
C ALA A 44 -7.49 -41.11 -30.92
N VAL A 45 -8.38 -40.92 -29.95
CA VAL A 45 -9.79 -40.61 -30.22
C VAL A 45 -9.93 -39.27 -30.94
N CYS A 46 -9.11 -38.26 -30.60
CA CYS A 46 -9.13 -36.97 -31.30
C CYS A 46 -8.64 -37.03 -32.75
N LEU A 47 -7.81 -38.02 -33.11
CA LEU A 47 -7.21 -38.15 -34.44
C LEU A 47 -8.01 -39.08 -35.37
N TRP A 48 -8.62 -40.12 -34.81
CA TRP A 48 -9.20 -41.23 -35.56
C TRP A 48 -10.74 -41.28 -35.59
N ASP A 49 -11.42 -40.58 -34.67
CA ASP A 49 -12.89 -40.40 -34.65
C ASP A 49 -13.26 -38.94 -34.92
N ASP A 50 -13.90 -38.66 -36.06
CA ASP A 50 -14.31 -37.31 -36.45
C ASP A 50 -15.32 -36.67 -35.46
N LYS A 51 -16.09 -37.47 -34.72
CA LYS A 51 -17.00 -37.02 -33.65
C LYS A 51 -16.40 -37.20 -32.25
N GLY A 52 -15.23 -37.82 -32.15
CA GLY A 52 -14.55 -38.14 -30.91
C GLY A 52 -14.29 -36.93 -30.00
N PRO A 53 -13.73 -35.81 -30.50
CA PRO A 53 -13.52 -34.60 -29.72
C PRO A 53 -14.79 -34.07 -29.05
N ALA A 54 -15.90 -33.96 -29.80
CA ALA A 54 -17.17 -33.48 -29.28
C ALA A 54 -17.76 -34.43 -28.22
N LYS A 55 -17.65 -35.75 -28.45
CA LYS A 55 -18.10 -36.78 -27.49
C LYS A 55 -17.29 -36.75 -26.20
N ILE A 56 -15.95 -36.65 -26.27
CA ILE A 56 -15.09 -36.52 -25.08
C ILE A 56 -15.47 -35.27 -24.29
N HIS A 57 -15.62 -34.13 -24.96
CA HIS A 57 -15.98 -32.87 -24.29
C HIS A 57 -17.34 -32.98 -23.59
N GLN A 58 -18.35 -33.59 -24.23
CA GLN A 58 -19.67 -33.79 -23.64
C GLN A 58 -19.62 -34.74 -22.43
N ALA A 59 -18.94 -35.87 -22.54
CA ALA A 59 -18.83 -36.83 -21.44
C ALA A 59 -18.03 -36.25 -20.25
N LEU A 60 -16.98 -35.49 -20.53
CA LEU A 60 -16.22 -34.77 -19.52
C LEU A 60 -17.09 -33.72 -18.81
N LYS A 61 -17.93 -33.00 -19.56
CA LYS A 61 -18.90 -32.05 -18.99
C LYS A 61 -19.87 -32.73 -18.02
N GLU A 62 -20.39 -33.89 -18.38
CA GLU A 62 -21.30 -34.68 -17.52
C GLU A 62 -20.61 -35.15 -16.24
N ASP A 63 -19.42 -35.73 -16.34
CA ASP A 63 -18.68 -36.21 -15.16
C ASP A 63 -18.23 -35.04 -14.24
N ILE A 64 -17.87 -33.88 -14.81
CA ILE A 64 -17.59 -32.65 -14.04
C ILE A 64 -18.85 -32.15 -13.32
N LEU A 65 -20.00 -32.11 -14.01
CA LEU A 65 -21.28 -31.68 -13.43
C LEU A 65 -21.68 -32.58 -12.25
N ASP A 66 -21.55 -33.89 -12.39
CA ASP A 66 -21.87 -34.84 -11.33
C ASP A 66 -20.93 -34.72 -10.14
N PHE A 67 -19.63 -34.50 -10.38
CA PHE A 67 -18.67 -34.21 -9.31
C PHE A 67 -19.03 -32.92 -8.56
N ILE A 68 -19.37 -31.85 -9.29
CA ILE A 68 -19.73 -30.56 -8.70
C ILE A 68 -21.04 -30.65 -7.92
N LYS A 69 -22.05 -31.41 -8.39
CA LYS A 69 -23.28 -31.66 -7.63
C LYS A 69 -23.02 -32.37 -6.30
N GLN A 70 -22.08 -33.31 -6.28
CA GLN A 70 -21.68 -33.98 -5.04
C GLN A 70 -20.97 -33.00 -4.08
N ALA A 71 -20.09 -32.15 -4.59
CA ALA A 71 -19.46 -31.09 -3.80
C ALA A 71 -20.50 -30.08 -3.28
N GLN A 72 -21.44 -29.65 -4.13
CA GLN A 72 -22.55 -28.77 -3.78
C GLN A 72 -23.37 -29.35 -2.63
N ALA A 73 -23.76 -30.62 -2.70
CA ALA A 73 -24.51 -31.28 -1.64
C ALA A 73 -23.74 -31.30 -0.30
N ARG A 74 -22.43 -31.55 -0.34
CA ARG A 74 -21.57 -31.48 0.86
C ARG A 74 -21.53 -30.07 1.45
N VAL A 75 -21.33 -29.04 0.62
CA VAL A 75 -21.25 -27.64 1.07
C VAL A 75 -22.59 -27.15 1.62
N LEU A 76 -23.68 -27.38 0.89
CA LEU A 76 -25.03 -26.91 1.24
C LEU A 76 -25.69 -27.71 2.37
N SER A 77 -25.10 -28.84 2.79
CA SER A 77 -25.56 -29.58 3.97
C SER A 77 -25.39 -28.79 5.27
N HIS A 78 -24.47 -27.81 5.28
CA HIS A 78 -24.20 -26.96 6.43
C HIS A 78 -25.11 -25.73 6.41
N GLN A 79 -25.97 -25.59 7.44
CA GLN A 79 -26.81 -24.40 7.60
C GLN A 79 -26.04 -23.22 8.19
N ASP A 80 -25.11 -23.49 9.12
CA ASP A 80 -24.26 -22.47 9.73
C ASP A 80 -23.27 -21.87 8.73
N ASP A 81 -23.17 -20.54 8.71
CA ASP A 81 -22.34 -19.78 7.77
C ASP A 81 -20.84 -20.11 7.93
N THR A 82 -20.36 -20.32 9.16
CA THR A 82 -18.95 -20.63 9.43
C THR A 82 -18.59 -22.05 8.97
N ALA A 83 -19.46 -23.01 9.27
CA ALA A 83 -19.31 -24.39 8.81
C ALA A 83 -19.41 -24.49 7.28
N LEU A 84 -20.35 -23.74 6.68
CA LEU A 84 -20.50 -23.66 5.22
C LEU A 84 -19.24 -23.09 4.57
N LEU A 85 -18.66 -22.00 5.10
CA LEU A 85 -17.42 -21.44 4.59
C LEU A 85 -16.27 -22.47 4.66
N LYS A 86 -16.10 -23.16 5.80
CA LYS A 86 -15.06 -24.19 5.95
C LYS A 86 -15.25 -25.34 4.95
N ALA A 87 -16.47 -25.85 4.81
CA ALA A 87 -16.79 -26.91 3.87
C ALA A 87 -16.54 -26.47 2.41
N TYR A 88 -16.96 -25.26 2.06
CA TYR A 88 -16.71 -24.67 0.75
C TYR A 88 -15.22 -24.61 0.44
N ILE A 89 -14.40 -24.11 1.36
CA ILE A 89 -12.96 -23.92 1.13
C ILE A 89 -12.23 -25.26 0.97
N VAL A 90 -12.64 -26.28 1.72
CA VAL A 90 -12.11 -27.65 1.57
C VAL A 90 -12.40 -28.18 0.17
N GLU A 91 -13.65 -28.07 -0.30
CA GLU A 91 -14.04 -28.56 -1.62
C GLU A 91 -13.45 -27.70 -2.75
N TRP A 92 -13.40 -26.37 -2.58
CA TRP A 92 -12.81 -25.42 -3.51
C TRP A 92 -11.34 -25.71 -3.75
N ARG A 93 -10.54 -25.93 -2.70
CA ARG A 93 -9.10 -26.23 -2.84
C ARG A 93 -8.85 -27.52 -3.60
N LYS A 94 -9.66 -28.55 -3.33
CA LYS A 94 -9.59 -29.82 -4.05
C LYS A 94 -9.90 -29.61 -5.52
N PHE A 95 -11.01 -28.95 -5.80
CA PHE A 95 -11.48 -28.64 -7.14
C PHE A 95 -10.49 -27.77 -7.92
N PHE A 96 -10.02 -26.68 -7.33
CA PHE A 96 -9.10 -25.72 -7.95
C PHE A 96 -7.77 -26.37 -8.33
N THR A 97 -7.24 -27.25 -7.49
CA THR A 97 -6.05 -28.05 -7.84
C THR A 97 -6.31 -28.93 -9.06
N GLN A 98 -7.51 -29.50 -9.17
CA GLN A 98 -7.88 -30.31 -10.34
C GLN A 98 -8.12 -29.47 -11.60
N CYS A 99 -8.51 -28.20 -11.48
CA CYS A 99 -8.58 -27.28 -12.62
C CYS A 99 -7.23 -27.07 -13.32
N ASP A 100 -6.09 -27.32 -12.64
CA ASP A 100 -4.76 -27.19 -13.25
C ASP A 100 -4.15 -28.54 -13.68
N ILE A 101 -4.64 -29.65 -13.12
CA ILE A 101 -4.19 -31.02 -13.41
C ILE A 101 -5.03 -31.64 -14.53
N LEU A 102 -6.36 -31.61 -14.40
CA LEU A 102 -7.29 -32.29 -15.30
C LEU A 102 -7.15 -31.84 -16.75
N PRO A 103 -6.90 -30.56 -17.10
CA PRO A 103 -6.73 -30.18 -18.50
C PRO A 103 -5.52 -30.79 -19.20
N LYS A 104 -4.47 -31.20 -18.46
CA LYS A 104 -3.19 -31.59 -19.07
C LYS A 104 -3.32 -32.76 -20.07
N PRO A 105 -4.01 -33.87 -19.75
CA PRO A 105 -4.25 -34.98 -20.71
C PRO A 105 -5.13 -34.61 -21.89
N PHE A 106 -5.90 -33.52 -21.80
CA PHE A 106 -6.83 -33.07 -22.83
C PHE A 106 -6.26 -31.96 -23.72
N CYS A 107 -4.96 -31.67 -23.68
CA CYS A 107 -4.35 -30.66 -24.55
C CYS A 107 -4.62 -30.92 -26.04
N GLN A 108 -4.59 -32.19 -26.48
CA GLN A 108 -4.88 -32.56 -27.86
C GLN A 108 -6.35 -32.31 -28.24
N LEU A 109 -7.26 -32.54 -27.31
CA LEU A 109 -8.68 -32.23 -27.49
C LEU A 109 -8.88 -30.73 -27.76
N GLU A 110 -8.20 -29.89 -27.00
CA GLU A 110 -8.29 -28.43 -27.13
C GLU A 110 -7.77 -27.94 -28.49
N ILE A 111 -6.62 -28.48 -28.93
CA ILE A 111 -6.06 -28.17 -30.25
C ILE A 111 -7.04 -28.53 -31.37
N THR A 112 -7.68 -29.70 -31.28
CA THR A 112 -8.63 -30.16 -32.29
C THR A 112 -9.91 -29.34 -32.29
N LEU A 113 -10.44 -28.96 -31.12
CA LEU A 113 -11.67 -28.16 -31.01
C LEU A 113 -11.48 -26.68 -31.39
N MET A 114 -10.28 -26.11 -31.22
CA MET A 114 -9.98 -24.70 -31.58
C MET A 114 -9.64 -24.51 -33.06
N GLY A 115 -9.38 -25.58 -33.81
CA GLY A 115 -9.04 -25.54 -35.23
C GLY A 115 -7.64 -24.97 -35.52
N LYS A 116 -7.15 -25.16 -36.75
CA LYS A 116 -5.78 -24.84 -37.21
C LYS A 116 -5.37 -23.35 -37.14
N GLN A 117 -6.20 -22.42 -36.66
CA GLN A 117 -5.84 -21.00 -36.53
C GLN A 117 -5.01 -20.68 -35.26
N GLY A 118 -4.85 -21.63 -34.32
CA GLY A 118 -4.11 -21.42 -33.07
C GLY A 118 -2.66 -21.92 -33.03
N SER A 119 -2.12 -22.51 -34.11
CA SER A 119 -0.94 -23.42 -34.02
C SER A 119 0.40 -22.79 -33.61
N ASN A 120 0.48 -21.48 -33.37
CA ASN A 120 1.73 -20.80 -33.00
C ASN A 120 1.72 -20.09 -31.63
N LYS A 121 0.66 -20.21 -30.82
CA LYS A 121 0.70 -19.79 -29.41
C LYS A 121 0.89 -21.01 -28.53
N LYS A 122 1.95 -21.03 -27.70
CA LYS A 122 2.04 -21.98 -26.56
C LYS A 122 0.70 -21.90 -25.82
N SER A 123 -0.08 -22.98 -25.80
CA SER A 123 -1.36 -23.03 -25.10
C SER A 123 -1.10 -22.82 -23.61
N ASN A 124 -1.42 -21.64 -23.10
CA ASN A 124 -1.36 -21.39 -21.67
C ASN A 124 -2.49 -22.17 -21.00
N VAL A 125 -2.23 -22.84 -19.88
CA VAL A 125 -3.24 -23.66 -19.17
C VAL A 125 -4.44 -22.80 -18.74
N GLU A 126 -4.25 -21.49 -18.58
CA GLU A 126 -5.33 -20.54 -18.29
C GLU A 126 -6.38 -20.38 -19.41
N ASP A 127 -6.02 -20.65 -20.67
CA ASP A 127 -6.93 -20.55 -21.83
C ASP A 127 -7.59 -21.90 -22.17
N SER A 128 -7.38 -22.92 -21.32
CA SER A 128 -7.93 -24.26 -21.48
C SER A 128 -9.47 -24.23 -21.50
N ILE A 129 -10.06 -24.85 -22.53
CA ILE A 129 -11.52 -25.02 -22.63
C ILE A 129 -12.03 -25.87 -21.46
N VAL A 130 -11.28 -26.92 -21.08
CA VAL A 130 -11.63 -27.80 -19.96
C VAL A 130 -11.60 -27.03 -18.64
N ARG A 131 -10.54 -26.25 -18.39
CA ARG A 131 -10.42 -25.42 -17.18
C ARG A 131 -11.56 -24.39 -17.10
N LYS A 132 -11.85 -23.72 -18.22
CA LYS A 132 -12.97 -22.77 -18.30
C LYS A 132 -14.30 -23.45 -17.98
N LEU A 133 -14.58 -24.58 -18.61
CA LEU A 133 -15.80 -25.37 -18.35
C LEU A 133 -15.93 -25.74 -16.87
N MET A 134 -14.85 -26.20 -16.24
CA MET A 134 -14.85 -26.51 -14.82
C MET A 134 -15.23 -25.28 -13.99
N LEU A 135 -14.52 -24.16 -14.18
CA LEU A 135 -14.73 -22.94 -13.41
C LEU A 135 -16.13 -22.36 -13.60
N ASP A 136 -16.62 -22.29 -14.84
CA ASP A 136 -17.97 -21.82 -15.16
C ASP A 136 -19.03 -22.70 -14.47
N THR A 137 -18.87 -24.03 -14.53
CA THR A 137 -19.79 -24.98 -13.89
C THR A 137 -19.81 -24.84 -12.37
N TRP A 138 -18.63 -24.62 -11.75
CA TRP A 138 -18.52 -24.38 -10.32
C TRP A 138 -19.19 -23.07 -9.91
N ASN A 139 -19.01 -22.02 -10.72
CA ASN A 139 -19.62 -20.72 -10.51
C ASN A 139 -21.16 -20.82 -10.53
N GLU A 140 -21.71 -21.40 -11.59
CA GLU A 140 -23.17 -21.57 -11.77
C GLU A 140 -23.80 -22.45 -10.70
N SER A 141 -23.13 -23.55 -10.32
CA SER A 141 -23.74 -24.54 -9.42
C SER A 141 -23.59 -24.16 -7.94
N ILE A 142 -22.41 -23.68 -7.53
CA ILE A 142 -22.09 -23.48 -6.13
C ILE A 142 -21.93 -21.99 -5.84
N PHE A 143 -20.88 -21.37 -6.38
CA PHE A 143 -20.41 -20.07 -5.90
C PHE A 143 -21.44 -18.95 -6.06
N SER A 144 -22.10 -18.84 -7.22
CA SER A 144 -23.11 -17.79 -7.47
C SER A 144 -24.25 -17.76 -6.46
N ASN A 145 -24.63 -18.94 -5.92
CA ASN A 145 -25.72 -19.11 -4.96
C ASN A 145 -25.32 -18.76 -3.51
N ILE A 146 -24.03 -18.89 -3.17
CA ILE A 146 -23.54 -18.69 -1.79
C ILE A 146 -22.52 -17.56 -1.63
N LYS A 147 -22.11 -16.89 -2.72
CA LYS A 147 -21.04 -15.87 -2.73
C LYS A 147 -21.21 -14.82 -1.65
N ASN A 148 -22.42 -14.29 -1.46
CA ASN A 148 -22.70 -13.26 -0.46
C ASN A 148 -22.51 -13.79 0.97
N ARG A 149 -22.98 -15.01 1.26
CA ARG A 149 -22.80 -15.66 2.57
C ARG A 149 -21.32 -15.95 2.86
N LEU A 150 -20.57 -16.40 1.84
CA LEU A 150 -19.13 -16.62 1.93
C LEU A 150 -18.39 -15.31 2.20
N GLN A 151 -18.74 -14.25 1.47
CA GLN A 151 -18.18 -12.91 1.63
C GLN A 151 -18.44 -12.37 3.03
N ASP A 152 -19.69 -12.38 3.49
CA ASP A 152 -20.06 -11.89 4.82
C ASP A 152 -19.33 -12.65 5.93
N SER A 153 -19.21 -13.97 5.78
CA SER A 153 -18.45 -14.81 6.71
C SER A 153 -16.96 -14.48 6.70
N ALA A 154 -16.36 -14.26 5.52
CA ALA A 154 -14.98 -13.84 5.39
C ALA A 154 -14.75 -12.47 6.05
N MET A 155 -15.66 -11.50 5.85
CA MET A 155 -15.55 -10.18 6.48
C MET A 155 -15.70 -10.25 8.01
N LYS A 156 -16.56 -11.13 8.55
CA LYS A 156 -16.64 -11.40 10.00
C LYS A 156 -15.33 -11.95 10.56
N LEU A 157 -14.67 -12.87 9.85
CA LEU A 157 -13.36 -13.40 10.25
C LEU A 157 -12.29 -12.30 10.27
N VAL A 158 -12.24 -11.47 9.23
CA VAL A 158 -11.31 -10.32 9.17
C VAL A 158 -11.58 -9.33 10.30
N HIS A 159 -12.86 -9.06 10.61
CA HIS A 159 -13.24 -8.22 11.74
C HIS A 159 -12.76 -8.80 13.08
N ALA A 160 -12.97 -10.11 13.31
CA ALA A 160 -12.51 -10.79 14.52
C ALA A 160 -10.97 -10.75 14.66
N GLU A 161 -10.23 -10.90 13.57
CA GLU A 161 -8.76 -10.80 13.59
C GLU A 161 -8.27 -9.39 13.90
N ARG A 162 -9.00 -8.33 13.52
CA ARG A 162 -8.69 -6.97 13.97
C ARG A 162 -8.86 -6.78 15.47
N LEU A 163 -9.75 -7.55 16.09
CA LEU A 163 -9.94 -7.60 17.54
C LEU A 163 -8.93 -8.53 18.24
N GLY A 164 -8.07 -9.21 17.49
CA GLY A 164 -7.01 -10.09 18.00
C GLY A 164 -7.33 -11.58 17.95
N GLU A 165 -8.46 -11.98 17.37
CA GLU A 165 -8.83 -13.40 17.25
C GLU A 165 -8.14 -14.05 16.03
N ALA A 166 -7.34 -15.08 16.28
CA ALA A 166 -6.71 -15.84 15.20
C ALA A 166 -7.72 -16.78 14.53
N PHE A 167 -7.68 -16.84 13.19
CA PHE A 167 -8.44 -17.81 12.41
C PHE A 167 -7.58 -18.40 11.28
N ASP A 168 -8.06 -19.46 10.64
CA ASP A 168 -7.40 -20.00 9.44
C ASP A 168 -7.57 -19.04 8.26
N SER A 169 -6.52 -18.29 7.99
CA SER A 169 -6.42 -17.32 6.89
C SER A 169 -6.79 -17.86 5.52
N GLN A 170 -6.71 -19.17 5.33
CA GLN A 170 -7.11 -19.82 4.09
C GLN A 170 -8.60 -19.73 3.81
N LEU A 171 -9.43 -19.48 4.83
CA LEU A 171 -10.86 -19.24 4.67
C LEU A 171 -11.13 -17.94 3.89
N VAL A 172 -10.38 -16.87 4.18
CA VAL A 172 -10.51 -15.59 3.47
C VAL A 172 -9.79 -15.66 2.13
N ILE A 173 -8.59 -16.23 2.09
CA ILE A 173 -7.80 -16.40 0.86
C ILE A 173 -8.58 -17.21 -0.19
N GLY A 174 -9.20 -18.31 0.19
CA GLY A 174 -9.94 -19.14 -0.77
C GLY A 174 -11.22 -18.48 -1.28
N VAL A 175 -11.89 -17.64 -0.48
CA VAL A 175 -13.00 -16.81 -0.97
C VAL A 175 -12.49 -15.79 -1.98
N ARG A 176 -11.41 -15.05 -1.66
CA ARG A 176 -10.75 -14.13 -2.60
C ARG A 176 -10.39 -14.83 -3.91
N GLU A 177 -9.75 -15.99 -3.84
CA GLU A 177 -9.39 -16.80 -5.02
C GLU A 177 -10.61 -17.23 -5.84
N SER A 178 -11.73 -17.53 -5.19
CA SER A 178 -12.99 -17.85 -5.88
C SER A 178 -13.49 -16.63 -6.66
N TYR A 179 -13.54 -15.45 -6.04
CA TYR A 179 -13.94 -14.20 -6.71
C TYR A 179 -13.06 -13.85 -7.91
N VAL A 180 -11.76 -14.14 -7.81
CA VAL A 180 -10.76 -13.88 -8.84
C VAL A 180 -10.84 -14.89 -10.00
N ASN A 181 -10.89 -16.18 -9.70
CA ASN A 181 -10.74 -17.24 -10.71
C ASN A 181 -12.06 -17.61 -11.38
N LEU A 182 -13.20 -17.35 -10.73
CA LEU A 182 -14.54 -17.61 -11.26
C LEU A 182 -15.11 -16.42 -12.05
N CYS A 183 -14.28 -15.39 -12.30
CA CYS A 183 -14.71 -14.27 -13.13
C CYS A 183 -14.80 -14.70 -14.60
N SER A 184 -16.02 -14.71 -15.13
CA SER A 184 -16.27 -15.09 -16.53
C SER A 184 -16.04 -13.93 -17.52
N ASN A 185 -15.63 -12.73 -17.08
CA ASN A 185 -15.38 -11.60 -17.98
C ASN A 185 -14.00 -11.76 -18.69
N PRO A 186 -13.98 -11.93 -20.02
CA PRO A 186 -12.74 -12.11 -20.78
C PRO A 186 -11.90 -10.83 -20.90
N GLU A 187 -12.49 -9.64 -20.76
CA GLU A 187 -11.80 -8.35 -20.85
C GLU A 187 -11.23 -7.91 -19.49
N ASP A 188 -11.91 -8.24 -18.39
CA ASP A 188 -11.52 -7.87 -17.04
C ASP A 188 -11.76 -8.99 -16.04
N LYS A 189 -10.75 -9.84 -15.88
CA LYS A 189 -10.76 -10.99 -14.96
C LYS A 189 -10.91 -10.58 -13.48
N LEU A 190 -10.79 -9.29 -13.14
CA LEU A 190 -10.85 -8.80 -11.77
C LEU A 190 -12.13 -8.03 -11.44
N GLN A 191 -13.00 -7.77 -12.41
CA GLN A 191 -14.21 -6.97 -12.20
C GLN A 191 -15.09 -7.47 -11.05
N ILE A 192 -15.46 -8.77 -11.07
CA ILE A 192 -16.33 -9.35 -10.04
C ILE A 192 -15.66 -9.31 -8.66
N TYR A 193 -14.34 -9.50 -8.61
CA TYR A 193 -13.57 -9.36 -7.38
C TYR A 193 -13.62 -7.93 -6.83
N ARG A 194 -13.38 -6.91 -7.67
CA ARG A 194 -13.38 -5.51 -7.25
C ARG A 194 -14.76 -5.03 -6.81
N ASP A 195 -15.79 -5.34 -7.58
CA ASP A 195 -17.16 -4.87 -7.34
C ASP A 195 -17.81 -5.51 -6.09
N ASN A 196 -17.29 -6.66 -5.63
CA ASN A 196 -17.87 -7.42 -4.52
C ASN A 196 -16.89 -7.57 -3.36
N PHE A 197 -15.86 -8.42 -3.49
CA PHE A 197 -14.99 -8.79 -2.38
C PHE A 197 -14.11 -7.62 -1.94
N GLU A 198 -13.41 -6.96 -2.86
CA GLU A 198 -12.57 -5.80 -2.54
C GLU A 198 -13.43 -4.70 -1.91
N LYS A 199 -14.53 -4.33 -2.57
CA LYS A 199 -15.47 -3.33 -2.05
C LYS A 199 -15.96 -3.67 -0.63
N ALA A 200 -16.44 -4.90 -0.40
CA ALA A 200 -16.89 -5.31 0.92
C ALA A 200 -15.76 -5.31 1.97
N TYR A 201 -14.54 -5.62 1.55
CA TYR A 201 -13.36 -5.56 2.40
C TYR A 201 -13.04 -4.10 2.77
N LEU A 202 -13.03 -3.18 1.81
CA LEU A 202 -12.85 -1.74 2.03
C LEU A 202 -13.94 -1.19 2.97
N ASP A 203 -15.21 -1.44 2.66
CA ASP A 203 -16.37 -0.98 3.44
C ASP A 203 -16.32 -1.51 4.89
N SER A 204 -15.96 -2.79 5.07
CA SER A 204 -15.80 -3.38 6.41
C SER A 204 -14.64 -2.74 7.18
N THR A 205 -13.56 -2.38 6.50
CA THR A 205 -12.38 -1.76 7.11
C THR A 205 -12.66 -0.32 7.52
N GLU A 206 -13.28 0.44 6.62
CA GLU A 206 -13.71 1.81 6.88
C GLU A 206 -14.69 1.86 8.05
N ARG A 207 -15.72 1.01 8.06
CA ARG A 207 -16.71 0.95 9.14
C ARG A 207 -16.06 0.62 10.49
N PHE A 208 -15.10 -0.30 10.50
CA PHE A 208 -14.38 -0.68 11.70
C PHE A 208 -13.63 0.53 12.30
N TYR A 209 -12.81 1.20 11.50
CA TYR A 209 -12.01 2.33 11.99
C TYR A 209 -12.84 3.58 12.23
N ARG A 210 -13.89 3.86 11.46
CA ARG A 210 -14.83 4.97 11.76
C ARG A 210 -15.51 4.82 13.11
N THR A 211 -15.71 3.59 13.58
CA THR A 211 -16.33 3.33 14.89
C THR A 211 -15.28 3.38 16.00
N GLN A 212 -14.12 2.77 15.80
CA GLN A 212 -13.12 2.61 16.85
C GLN A 212 -12.24 3.86 17.06
N ALA A 213 -11.90 4.56 15.97
CA ALA A 213 -10.95 5.67 16.00
C ALA A 213 -11.41 6.86 16.87
N PRO A 214 -12.66 7.36 16.77
CA PRO A 214 -13.12 8.46 17.63
C PRO A 214 -13.07 8.10 19.11
N SER A 215 -13.50 6.89 19.47
CA SER A 215 -13.49 6.40 20.85
C SER A 215 -12.07 6.32 21.41
N TYR A 216 -11.12 5.83 20.63
CA TYR A 216 -9.72 5.74 21.04
C TYR A 216 -9.09 7.13 21.20
N LEU A 217 -9.35 8.04 20.26
CA LEU A 217 -8.86 9.41 20.31
C LEU A 217 -9.36 10.14 21.57
N GLN A 218 -10.65 10.01 21.89
CA GLN A 218 -11.26 10.65 23.06
C GLN A 218 -10.69 10.13 24.38
N GLN A 219 -10.42 8.83 24.48
CA GLN A 219 -9.95 8.20 25.71
C GLN A 219 -8.45 8.39 25.95
N ASN A 220 -7.65 8.39 24.88
CA ASN A 220 -6.20 8.27 24.99
C ASN A 220 -5.44 9.55 24.57
N GLY A 221 -6.13 10.51 23.96
CA GLY A 221 -5.56 11.76 23.45
C GLY A 221 -4.81 11.62 22.14
N VAL A 222 -4.48 12.77 21.53
CA VAL A 222 -3.92 12.87 20.17
C VAL A 222 -2.60 12.11 20.01
N GLN A 223 -1.70 12.22 20.98
CA GLN A 223 -0.36 11.64 20.87
C GLN A 223 -0.38 10.11 20.84
N ASN A 224 -1.21 9.49 21.69
CA ASN A 224 -1.39 8.05 21.70
C ASN A 224 -2.20 7.59 20.48
N TYR A 225 -3.13 8.42 20.01
CA TYR A 225 -3.87 8.17 18.78
C TYR A 225 -2.95 8.12 17.55
N MET A 226 -1.97 9.02 17.43
CA MET A 226 -1.01 8.96 16.31
C MET A 226 -0.23 7.64 16.29
N LYS A 227 0.22 7.15 17.46
CA LYS A 227 0.91 5.85 17.56
C LYS A 227 -0.02 4.70 17.18
N TYR A 228 -1.27 4.77 17.63
CA TYR A 228 -2.30 3.81 17.27
C TYR A 228 -2.57 3.80 15.76
N ALA A 229 -2.73 4.97 15.13
CA ALA A 229 -2.99 5.10 13.71
C ALA A 229 -1.83 4.52 12.87
N ASP A 230 -0.58 4.86 13.18
CA ASP A 230 0.60 4.31 12.49
C ASP A 230 0.70 2.78 12.64
N ALA A 231 0.48 2.25 13.84
CA ALA A 231 0.47 0.82 14.08
C ALA A 231 -0.65 0.12 13.27
N LYS A 232 -1.86 0.67 13.28
CA LYS A 232 -3.00 0.11 12.55
C LYS A 232 -2.85 0.18 11.03
N LEU A 233 -2.23 1.24 10.50
CA LEU A 233 -1.88 1.30 9.08
C LEU A 233 -0.91 0.18 8.69
N LYS A 234 0.15 -0.06 9.48
CA LYS A 234 1.11 -1.15 9.25
C LYS A 234 0.48 -2.53 9.38
N GLU A 235 -0.45 -2.72 10.32
CA GLU A 235 -1.20 -3.96 10.48
C GLU A 235 -2.12 -4.22 9.28
N GLU A 236 -2.86 -3.20 8.81
CA GLU A 236 -3.72 -3.34 7.63
C GLU A 236 -2.94 -3.56 6.35
N GLU A 237 -1.78 -2.95 6.16
CA GLU A 237 -0.93 -3.20 5.00
C GLU A 237 -0.51 -4.68 4.92
N LYS A 238 -0.05 -5.24 6.04
CA LYS A 238 0.30 -6.67 6.13
C LYS A 238 -0.91 -7.56 5.86
N ARG A 239 -2.08 -7.17 6.37
CA ARG A 239 -3.33 -7.89 6.17
C ARG A 239 -3.81 -7.82 4.72
N ALA A 240 -3.67 -6.67 4.08
CA ALA A 240 -3.97 -6.44 2.67
C ALA A 240 -3.14 -7.35 1.77
N LEU A 241 -1.82 -7.38 1.99
CA LEU A 241 -0.90 -8.24 1.25
C LEU A 241 -1.23 -9.74 1.41
N ARG A 242 -1.91 -10.11 2.50
CA ARG A 242 -2.33 -11.47 2.77
C ARG A 242 -3.68 -11.83 2.14
N TYR A 243 -4.66 -10.94 2.21
CA TYR A 243 -6.07 -11.25 1.90
C TYR A 243 -6.61 -10.59 0.64
N LEU A 244 -5.99 -9.54 0.13
CA LEU A 244 -6.34 -8.92 -1.14
C LEU A 244 -5.53 -9.53 -2.28
N GLU A 245 -5.90 -9.18 -3.50
CA GLU A 245 -5.17 -9.52 -4.71
C GLU A 245 -3.91 -8.65 -4.84
N THR A 246 -2.78 -9.28 -5.20
CA THR A 246 -1.46 -8.63 -5.29
C THR A 246 -0.79 -8.81 -6.65
N ARG A 247 -1.50 -9.38 -7.63
CA ARG A 247 -1.06 -9.40 -9.03
C ARG A 247 -0.82 -7.97 -9.54
N ARG A 248 0.15 -7.83 -10.45
CA ARG A 248 0.68 -6.53 -10.92
C ARG A 248 -0.36 -5.56 -11.49
N GLU A 249 -1.50 -6.06 -11.95
CA GLU A 249 -2.58 -5.29 -12.56
C GLU A 249 -3.63 -4.83 -11.53
N CYS A 250 -3.43 -5.16 -10.26
CA CYS A 250 -4.38 -4.91 -9.19
C CYS A 250 -3.80 -3.93 -8.16
N ASN A 251 -4.55 -2.88 -7.88
CA ASN A 251 -4.20 -1.83 -6.92
C ASN A 251 -5.04 -1.91 -5.63
N SER A 252 -5.55 -3.10 -5.28
CA SER A 252 -6.42 -3.28 -4.09
C SER A 252 -5.72 -2.89 -2.79
N VAL A 253 -4.41 -3.16 -2.70
CA VAL A 253 -3.63 -2.86 -1.48
C VAL A 253 -3.51 -1.35 -1.32
N GLU A 254 -3.17 -0.64 -2.38
CA GLU A 254 -3.11 0.82 -2.41
C GLU A 254 -4.48 1.44 -2.09
N ALA A 255 -5.56 0.93 -2.70
CA ALA A 255 -6.92 1.39 -2.43
C ALA A 255 -7.33 1.19 -0.96
N LEU A 256 -6.95 0.05 -0.35
CA LEU A 256 -7.17 -0.17 1.09
C LEU A 256 -6.34 0.81 1.93
N MET A 257 -5.07 1.02 1.58
CA MET A 257 -4.23 1.93 2.33
C MET A 257 -4.75 3.37 2.27
N GLU A 258 -5.22 3.84 1.11
CA GLU A 258 -5.91 5.12 0.98
C GLU A 258 -7.18 5.19 1.84
N CYS A 259 -8.01 4.14 1.81
CA CYS A 259 -9.20 4.03 2.67
C CYS A 259 -8.85 4.14 4.15
N CYS A 260 -7.83 3.40 4.60
CA CYS A 260 -7.35 3.42 5.99
C CYS A 260 -6.77 4.79 6.37
N VAL A 261 -5.96 5.41 5.51
CA VAL A 261 -5.42 6.76 5.73
C VAL A 261 -6.57 7.76 5.84
N ASN A 262 -7.60 7.65 5.01
CA ASN A 262 -8.77 8.52 5.09
C ASN A 262 -9.56 8.34 6.40
N ALA A 263 -9.81 7.09 6.80
CA ALA A 263 -10.56 6.77 8.00
C ALA A 263 -9.80 7.07 9.30
N LEU A 264 -8.48 6.83 9.34
CA LEU A 264 -7.65 6.98 10.55
C LEU A 264 -6.92 8.32 10.64
N VAL A 265 -6.55 8.94 9.53
CA VAL A 265 -5.68 10.12 9.54
C VAL A 265 -6.43 11.34 9.01
N THR A 266 -6.91 11.30 7.77
CA THR A 266 -7.56 12.46 7.12
C THR A 266 -8.77 12.96 7.93
N SER A 267 -9.57 12.04 8.48
CA SER A 267 -10.75 12.38 9.29
C SER A 267 -10.42 13.13 10.59
N PHE A 268 -9.19 13.01 11.10
CA PHE A 268 -8.74 13.61 12.35
C PHE A 268 -7.59 14.60 12.16
N LYS A 269 -7.32 14.99 10.90
CA LYS A 269 -6.16 15.81 10.54
C LYS A 269 -6.10 17.12 11.32
N GLU A 270 -7.23 17.80 11.49
CA GLU A 270 -7.28 19.11 12.16
C GLU A 270 -6.93 18.98 13.64
N THR A 271 -7.44 17.93 14.30
CA THR A 271 -7.13 17.62 15.70
C THR A 271 -5.66 17.23 15.89
N ILE A 272 -5.09 16.48 14.95
CA ILE A 272 -3.68 16.11 14.99
C ILE A 272 -2.79 17.35 14.80
N LEU A 273 -3.08 18.15 13.77
CA LEU A 273 -2.30 19.34 13.42
C LEU A 273 -2.37 20.43 14.49
N ALA A 274 -3.47 20.55 15.24
CA ALA A 274 -3.58 21.49 16.35
C ALA A 274 -2.49 21.30 17.44
N GLU A 275 -1.94 20.08 17.57
CA GLU A 275 -0.87 19.79 18.52
C GLU A 275 0.54 20.12 17.97
N CYS A 276 0.67 20.34 16.65
CA CYS A 276 1.96 20.50 15.95
C CYS A 276 2.77 21.67 16.55
N GLN A 277 2.18 22.86 16.61
CA GLN A 277 2.83 24.05 17.16
C GLN A 277 3.34 23.82 18.60
N GLY A 278 2.57 23.11 19.43
CA GLY A 278 2.96 22.77 20.80
C GLY A 278 4.15 21.82 20.85
N MET A 279 4.16 20.80 19.99
CA MET A 279 5.26 19.83 19.90
C MET A 279 6.55 20.47 19.38
N ILE A 280 6.46 21.38 18.41
CA ILE A 280 7.59 22.16 17.91
C ILE A 280 8.20 22.98 19.04
N LYS A 281 7.38 23.75 19.78
CA LYS A 281 7.84 24.59 20.91
C LYS A 281 8.53 23.78 22.02
N ARG A 282 8.07 22.55 22.27
CA ARG A 282 8.64 21.64 23.28
C ARG A 282 9.78 20.76 22.76
N ASN A 283 10.15 20.89 21.48
CA ASN A 283 11.19 20.08 20.83
C ASN A 283 10.92 18.57 20.92
N GLU A 284 9.66 18.14 20.76
CA GLU A 284 9.23 16.74 20.83
C GLU A 284 9.46 16.01 19.49
N THR A 285 10.72 15.86 19.08
CA THR A 285 11.14 15.38 17.74
C THR A 285 10.55 14.02 17.34
N GLU A 286 10.52 13.04 18.24
CA GLU A 286 9.92 11.72 17.96
C GLU A 286 8.42 11.81 17.61
N LYS A 287 7.68 12.70 18.31
CA LYS A 287 6.25 12.88 18.10
C LYS A 287 5.98 13.64 16.80
N LEU A 288 6.80 14.63 16.49
CA LEU A 288 6.77 15.36 15.22
C LEU A 288 7.10 14.45 14.05
N HIS A 289 8.04 13.53 14.21
CA HIS A 289 8.37 12.54 13.18
C HIS A 289 7.20 11.63 12.87
N LEU A 290 6.52 11.15 13.91
CA LEU A 290 5.30 10.36 13.74
C LEU A 290 4.18 11.18 13.06
N MET A 291 3.98 12.43 13.48
CA MET A 291 3.00 13.33 12.85
C MET A 291 3.31 13.53 11.37
N PHE A 292 4.57 13.79 11.03
CA PHE A 292 5.04 13.94 9.65
C PHE A 292 4.78 12.68 8.84
N SER A 293 5.14 11.50 9.36
CA SER A 293 4.92 10.22 8.66
C SER A 293 3.44 9.95 8.35
N LEU A 294 2.53 10.38 9.24
CA LEU A 294 1.08 10.28 9.01
C LEU A 294 0.59 11.34 8.02
N MET A 295 1.02 12.59 8.17
CA MET A 295 0.57 13.71 7.33
C MET A 295 1.12 13.66 5.90
N ASP A 296 2.28 13.04 5.67
CA ASP A 296 2.84 12.83 4.32
C ASP A 296 1.98 11.90 3.46
N LYS A 297 1.19 11.03 4.11
CA LYS A 297 0.22 10.14 3.44
C LYS A 297 -1.07 10.86 3.07
N VAL A 298 -1.31 12.05 3.63
CA VAL A 298 -2.54 12.83 3.41
C VAL A 298 -2.26 13.92 2.39
N PRO A 299 -3.08 14.07 1.34
CA PRO A 299 -2.96 15.18 0.42
C PRO A 299 -2.99 16.53 1.16
N ASN A 300 -1.97 17.36 0.93
CA ASN A 300 -1.76 18.67 1.59
C ASN A 300 -1.68 18.59 3.13
N GLY A 301 -1.40 17.42 3.72
CA GLY A 301 -1.31 17.26 5.18
C GLY A 301 -0.11 17.97 5.81
N ILE A 302 0.97 18.18 5.04
CA ILE A 302 2.23 18.75 5.53
C ILE A 302 2.24 20.29 5.51
N GLU A 303 1.45 20.93 4.64
CA GLU A 303 1.48 22.39 4.49
C GLU A 303 1.27 23.15 5.81
N PRO A 304 0.33 22.74 6.69
CA PRO A 304 0.17 23.39 7.99
C PRO A 304 1.39 23.19 8.91
N MET A 305 2.05 22.04 8.84
CA MET A 305 3.26 21.78 9.64
C MET A 305 4.43 22.66 9.19
N LEU A 306 4.58 22.88 7.89
CA LEU A 306 5.60 23.80 7.36
C LEU A 306 5.35 25.22 7.87
N LYS A 307 4.09 25.67 7.83
CA LYS A 307 3.70 26.99 8.34
C LYS A 307 3.97 27.12 9.84
N ASP A 308 3.59 26.13 10.65
CA ASP A 308 3.84 26.15 12.10
C ASP A 308 5.35 26.19 12.42
N LEU A 309 6.17 25.49 11.64
CA LEU A 309 7.63 25.55 11.77
C LEU A 309 8.16 26.94 11.40
N GLU A 310 7.74 27.51 10.26
CA GLU A 310 8.15 28.84 9.84
C GLU A 310 7.80 29.89 10.91
N GLU A 311 6.57 29.89 11.37
CA GLU A 311 6.09 30.82 12.41
C GLU A 311 6.84 30.65 13.72
N HIS A 312 7.14 29.41 14.13
CA HIS A 312 7.90 29.17 15.35
C HIS A 312 9.35 29.65 15.23
N ILE A 313 10.02 29.39 14.11
CA ILE A 313 11.39 29.86 13.88
C ILE A 313 11.45 31.37 13.91
N VAL A 314 10.52 32.05 13.22
CA VAL A 314 10.43 33.51 13.23
C VAL A 314 10.16 34.04 14.62
N SER A 315 9.12 33.54 15.29
CA SER A 315 8.75 34.01 16.64
C SER A 315 9.85 33.80 17.66
N ALA A 316 10.49 32.63 17.68
CA ALA A 316 11.57 32.32 18.61
C ALA A 316 12.84 33.11 18.27
N GLY A 317 13.18 33.25 16.99
CA GLY A 317 14.32 34.05 16.55
C GLY A 317 14.18 35.52 16.94
N LEU A 318 13.01 36.12 16.70
CA LEU A 318 12.75 37.49 17.11
C LEU A 318 12.79 37.65 18.63
N ALA A 319 12.24 36.71 19.39
CA ALA A 319 12.28 36.75 20.85
C ALA A 319 13.72 36.64 21.40
N ASP A 320 14.52 35.72 20.88
CA ASP A 320 15.93 35.52 21.26
C ASP A 320 16.75 36.78 20.92
N MET A 321 16.51 37.40 19.77
CA MET A 321 17.17 38.64 19.35
C MET A 321 16.77 39.86 20.18
N VAL A 322 15.48 40.01 20.54
CA VAL A 322 15.00 41.09 21.42
C VAL A 322 15.59 40.94 22.83
N ALA A 323 15.58 39.74 23.39
CA ALA A 323 16.08 39.47 24.74
C ALA A 323 17.57 39.84 24.91
N ALA A 324 18.34 39.75 23.83
CA ALA A 324 19.76 40.04 23.84
C ALA A 324 20.12 41.37 23.14
N ALA A 325 19.14 42.20 22.76
CA ALA A 325 19.34 43.43 22.00
C ALA A 325 20.36 44.41 22.63
N GLU A 326 20.35 44.58 23.96
CA GLU A 326 21.28 45.48 24.67
C GLU A 326 22.75 45.02 24.56
N THR A 327 22.98 43.71 24.55
CA THR A 327 24.33 43.14 24.46
C THR A 327 24.80 43.08 23.01
N ILE A 328 23.88 42.73 22.11
CA ILE A 328 24.22 42.40 20.75
C ILE A 328 24.34 43.63 19.83
N THR A 329 23.68 44.75 20.15
CA THR A 329 23.85 46.01 19.41
C THR A 329 25.30 46.52 19.40
N THR A 330 26.11 46.11 20.38
CA THR A 330 27.49 46.56 20.57
C THR A 330 28.54 45.46 20.36
N ASP A 331 28.13 44.19 20.31
CA ASP A 331 29.02 43.02 20.28
C ASP A 331 28.69 42.11 19.09
N SER A 332 29.45 42.28 18.00
CA SER A 332 29.29 41.52 16.76
C SER A 332 29.55 40.03 16.93
N GLU A 333 30.43 39.62 17.86
CA GLU A 333 30.70 38.21 18.13
C GLU A 333 29.47 37.53 18.72
N LYS A 334 28.89 38.12 19.75
CA LYS A 334 27.67 37.59 20.37
C LYS A 334 26.48 37.59 19.41
N TYR A 335 26.40 38.53 18.48
CA TYR A 335 25.36 38.52 17.44
C TYR A 335 25.42 37.26 16.59
N VAL A 336 26.61 37.00 16.01
CA VAL A 336 26.78 35.88 15.09
C VAL A 336 26.65 34.56 15.84
N GLU A 337 27.16 34.45 17.07
CA GLU A 337 26.98 33.24 17.87
C GLU A 337 25.51 32.95 18.20
N GLN A 338 24.70 33.97 18.47
CA GLN A 338 23.25 33.77 18.70
C GLN A 338 22.53 33.33 17.44
N LEU A 339 22.86 33.92 16.29
CA LEU A 339 22.34 33.50 14.99
C LEU A 339 22.71 32.03 14.69
N LEU A 340 23.98 31.67 14.79
CA LEU A 340 24.44 30.30 14.58
C LEU A 340 23.78 29.31 15.54
N THR A 341 23.60 29.70 16.81
CA THR A 341 22.89 28.89 17.81
C THR A 341 21.44 28.65 17.40
N LEU A 342 20.75 29.69 16.93
CA LEU A 342 19.37 29.61 16.42
C LEU A 342 19.28 28.69 15.20
N PHE A 343 20.17 28.86 14.23
CA PHE A 343 20.24 28.04 13.01
C PHE A 343 20.51 26.57 13.34
N ASN A 344 21.49 26.30 14.20
CA ASN A 344 21.85 24.94 14.60
C ASN A 344 20.73 24.27 15.41
N ARG A 345 20.06 25.02 16.30
CA ARG A 345 18.89 24.53 17.05
C ARG A 345 17.80 24.03 16.12
N PHE A 346 17.40 24.85 15.13
CA PHE A 346 16.33 24.48 14.22
C PHE A 346 16.76 23.50 13.12
N SER A 347 18.03 23.51 12.73
CA SER A 347 18.59 22.48 11.84
C SER A 347 18.57 21.11 12.51
N LYS A 348 18.92 21.03 13.80
CA LYS A 348 18.81 19.80 14.58
C LYS A 348 17.35 19.34 14.70
N LEU A 349 16.43 20.26 14.98
CA LEU A 349 14.99 19.96 15.00
C LEU A 349 14.52 19.36 13.67
N VAL A 350 14.85 20.00 12.53
CA VAL A 350 14.45 19.50 11.20
C VAL A 350 15.05 18.13 10.89
N LYS A 351 16.32 17.93 11.25
CA LYS A 351 16.99 16.65 11.09
C LYS A 351 16.33 15.53 11.89
N GLU A 352 16.04 15.77 13.17
CA GLU A 352 15.51 14.74 14.07
C GLU A 352 14.01 14.50 13.87
N ALA A 353 13.22 15.55 13.67
CA ALA A 353 11.77 15.45 13.49
C ALA A 353 11.36 15.10 12.06
N PHE A 354 12.02 15.67 11.06
CA PHE A 354 11.57 15.61 9.66
C PHE A 354 12.58 14.91 8.75
N GLN A 355 13.62 14.28 9.30
CA GLN A 355 14.62 13.49 8.56
C GLN A 355 15.28 14.26 7.41
N ASP A 356 15.56 15.55 7.62
CA ASP A 356 16.12 16.43 6.59
C ASP A 356 15.26 16.50 5.32
N ASP A 357 13.93 16.37 5.44
CA ASP A 357 13.01 16.54 4.31
C ASP A 357 13.21 17.90 3.63
N PRO A 358 13.40 17.94 2.29
CA PRO A 358 13.70 19.18 1.56
C PRO A 358 12.67 20.30 1.75
N ARG A 359 11.39 19.95 1.99
CA ARG A 359 10.31 20.93 2.20
C ARG A 359 10.52 21.65 3.54
N PHE A 360 10.88 20.91 4.59
CA PHE A 360 11.15 21.47 5.92
C PHE A 360 12.49 22.23 5.97
N LEU A 361 13.51 21.79 5.22
CA LEU A 361 14.74 22.57 5.05
C LEU A 361 14.48 23.92 4.40
N THR A 362 13.69 23.94 3.32
CA THR A 362 13.30 25.18 2.63
C THR A 362 12.50 26.10 3.54
N ALA A 363 11.55 25.56 4.32
CA ALA A 363 10.78 26.31 5.30
C ALA A 363 11.68 26.93 6.38
N ARG A 364 12.64 26.17 6.93
CA ARG A 364 13.64 26.67 7.86
C ARG A 364 14.44 27.82 7.25
N ASP A 365 14.97 27.65 6.04
CA ASP A 365 15.83 28.65 5.39
C ASP A 365 15.08 29.94 5.09
N LYS A 366 13.82 29.82 4.64
CA LYS A 366 12.92 30.95 4.43
C LYS A 366 12.62 31.69 5.72
N ALA A 367 12.30 30.97 6.79
CA ALA A 367 12.02 31.56 8.11
C ALA A 367 13.26 32.23 8.70
N TYR A 368 14.42 31.59 8.60
CA TYR A 368 15.69 32.12 9.08
C TYR A 368 16.08 33.39 8.32
N LYS A 369 15.90 33.40 6.99
CA LYS A 369 16.07 34.60 6.16
C LYS A 369 15.14 35.74 6.61
N ALA A 370 13.90 35.43 7.01
CA ALA A 370 12.99 36.45 7.53
C ALA A 370 13.50 37.05 8.85
N VAL A 371 14.01 36.23 9.78
CA VAL A 371 14.61 36.69 11.04
C VAL A 371 15.82 37.59 10.80
N VAL A 372 16.74 37.17 9.93
CA VAL A 372 17.96 37.91 9.59
C VAL A 372 17.67 39.28 8.95
N ASN A 373 16.64 39.34 8.11
CA ASN A 373 16.25 40.57 7.41
C ASN A 373 15.21 41.42 8.16
N ASP A 374 14.81 41.02 9.38
CA ASP A 374 13.82 41.77 10.14
C ASP A 374 14.41 43.09 10.65
N ALA A 375 13.96 44.20 10.05
CA ALA A 375 14.39 45.55 10.38
C ALA A 375 13.74 46.13 11.64
N THR A 376 12.85 45.40 12.33
CA THR A 376 12.19 45.88 13.55
C THR A 376 13.08 45.79 14.79
N ILE A 377 14.02 44.84 14.83
CA ILE A 377 14.91 44.63 15.98
C ILE A 377 16.16 45.49 15.89
N PHE A 378 16.81 45.54 14.73
CA PHE A 378 18.06 46.27 14.55
C PHE A 378 17.97 47.20 13.34
N LYS A 379 17.43 48.41 13.57
CA LYS A 379 17.37 49.47 12.56
C LYS A 379 18.76 50.06 12.33
N LEU A 380 19.25 49.95 11.10
CA LEU A 380 20.26 50.83 10.55
C LEU A 380 19.54 52.03 9.93
N GLU A 381 19.75 53.23 10.48
CA GLU A 381 19.28 54.46 9.83
C GLU A 381 20.32 54.90 8.80
N LEU A 382 20.08 54.56 7.53
CA LEU A 382 20.92 55.04 6.44
C LEU A 382 20.45 56.42 5.96
N PRO A 383 21.33 57.42 5.87
CA PRO A 383 21.00 58.68 5.22
C PRO A 383 20.87 58.47 3.71
N LEU A 384 19.63 58.58 3.19
CA LEU A 384 19.40 58.68 1.76
C LEU A 384 20.05 59.97 1.24
N LYS A 385 21.15 59.84 0.47
CA LYS A 385 21.69 60.96 -0.32
C LYS A 385 20.76 61.24 -1.51
N GLN A 386 19.60 61.82 -1.27
CA GLN A 386 18.91 62.62 -2.28
C GLN A 386 19.30 64.09 -2.09
N LYS A 387 19.93 64.66 -3.12
CA LYS A 387 20.19 66.09 -3.20
C LYS A 387 18.85 66.82 -3.20
N GLY A 388 18.46 67.36 -2.05
CA GLY A 388 17.36 68.29 -1.90
C GLY A 388 16.15 67.70 -1.17
N VAL A 389 15.84 68.33 -0.02
CA VAL A 389 14.58 68.30 0.73
C VAL A 389 14.27 66.99 1.49
N GLY A 390 14.64 66.99 2.79
CA GLY A 390 14.15 66.06 3.82
C GLY A 390 14.92 64.75 3.94
N LEU A 391 15.61 64.55 5.07
CA LEU A 391 16.12 63.22 5.46
C LEU A 391 14.92 62.28 5.64
N LYS A 392 14.65 61.44 4.64
CA LYS A 392 13.89 60.21 4.85
C LYS A 392 14.92 59.11 5.09
N THR A 393 14.89 58.49 6.27
CA THR A 393 15.70 57.31 6.60
C THR A 393 14.94 56.06 6.16
N GLN A 394 15.58 55.15 5.44
CA GLN A 394 15.07 53.79 5.21
C GLN A 394 15.67 52.91 6.31
N PRO A 395 14.85 52.29 7.19
CA PRO A 395 15.36 51.34 8.17
C PRO A 395 15.74 50.05 7.46
N GLU A 396 17.05 49.78 7.37
CA GLU A 396 17.56 48.48 6.91
C GLU A 396 18.03 47.64 8.11
N SER A 397 18.11 46.32 7.96
CA SER A 397 18.65 45.45 9.00
C SER A 397 20.14 45.74 9.19
N LYS A 398 20.57 45.92 10.45
CA LYS A 398 21.99 46.06 10.83
C LYS A 398 22.80 44.75 10.66
N CYS A 399 22.14 43.65 10.32
CA CYS A 399 22.74 42.32 10.20
C CYS A 399 23.97 42.26 9.27
N PRO A 400 23.95 42.83 8.03
CA PRO A 400 25.10 42.72 7.13
C PRO A 400 26.36 43.41 7.68
N GLU A 401 26.19 44.52 8.40
CA GLU A 401 27.29 45.25 9.05
C GLU A 401 27.90 44.42 10.19
N LEU A 402 27.05 43.84 11.05
CA LEU A 402 27.50 43.02 12.18
C LEU A 402 28.21 41.73 11.71
N LEU A 403 27.68 41.08 10.67
CA LEU A 403 28.32 39.92 10.05
C LEU A 403 29.69 40.29 9.44
N ALA A 404 29.78 41.40 8.71
CA ALA A 404 31.04 41.87 8.14
C ALA A 404 32.08 42.20 9.22
N ASN A 405 31.66 42.88 10.29
CA ASN A 405 32.52 43.20 11.43
C ASN A 405 33.01 41.93 12.15
N TYR A 406 32.16 40.92 12.30
CA TYR A 406 32.56 39.64 12.88
C TYR A 406 33.60 38.90 12.02
N CYS A 407 33.39 38.84 10.70
CA CYS A 407 34.38 38.28 9.77
C CYS A 407 35.73 39.04 9.84
N ASP A 408 35.69 40.38 9.95
CA ASP A 408 36.88 41.21 10.12
C ASP A 408 37.59 40.91 11.46
N MET A 409 36.83 40.69 12.54
CA MET A 409 37.37 40.31 13.84
C MET A 409 38.07 38.95 13.82
N LEU A 410 37.53 37.96 13.09
CA LEU A 410 38.14 36.64 12.92
C LEU A 410 39.40 36.69 12.05
N LEU A 411 39.39 37.49 10.97
CA LEU A 411 40.50 37.56 10.00
C LEU A 411 41.64 38.48 10.43
N ARG A 412 41.38 39.53 11.23
CA ARG A 412 42.42 40.43 11.77
C ARG A 412 42.98 39.91 13.08
N LYS A 413 44.19 40.37 13.47
CA LYS A 413 44.85 40.04 14.75
C LYS A 413 44.17 40.71 15.95
N THR A 414 42.92 40.34 16.24
CA THR A 414 42.12 40.78 17.38
C THR A 414 42.35 39.89 18.60
N PRO A 415 41.90 40.28 19.80
CA PRO A 415 41.89 39.40 20.96
C PRO A 415 41.08 38.10 20.75
N LEU A 416 40.09 38.11 19.86
CA LEU A 416 39.27 36.94 19.51
C LEU A 416 40.05 35.95 18.64
N SER A 417 40.63 36.41 17.53
CA SER A 417 41.39 35.54 16.61
C SER A 417 42.67 35.00 17.23
N LYS A 418 43.25 35.70 18.22
CA LYS A 418 44.38 35.18 19.02
C LYS A 418 44.03 34.00 19.93
N LYS A 419 42.75 33.77 20.21
CA LYS A 419 42.27 32.65 21.04
C LYS A 419 41.89 31.41 20.23
N LEU A 420 41.84 31.53 18.91
CA LEU A 420 41.39 30.49 17.99
C LEU A 420 42.56 30.01 17.11
N THR A 421 42.54 28.73 16.76
CA THR A 421 43.44 28.15 15.77
C THR A 421 43.00 28.51 14.35
N SER A 422 43.91 28.34 13.37
CA SER A 422 43.57 28.60 11.96
C SER A 422 42.41 27.74 11.47
N GLU A 423 42.33 26.48 11.94
CA GLU A 423 41.25 25.55 11.59
C GLU A 423 39.91 25.97 12.19
N GLU A 424 39.90 26.45 13.44
CA GLU A 424 38.69 26.97 14.09
C GLU A 424 38.18 28.25 13.44
N ILE A 425 39.07 29.13 12.99
CA ILE A 425 38.70 30.34 12.23
C ILE A 425 38.04 29.95 10.89
N GLU A 426 38.62 29.00 10.16
CA GLU A 426 38.03 28.51 8.91
C GLU A 426 36.67 27.86 9.13
N ALA A 427 36.52 27.04 10.17
CA ALA A 427 35.25 26.42 10.54
C ALA A 427 34.17 27.47 10.87
N LYS A 428 34.49 28.46 11.70
CA LYS A 428 33.56 29.55 12.03
C LYS A 428 33.18 30.38 10.80
N LEU A 429 34.12 30.67 9.90
CA LEU A 429 33.80 31.37 8.64
C LEU A 429 32.89 30.54 7.74
N LYS A 430 33.08 29.22 7.70
CA LYS A 430 32.24 28.29 6.93
C LYS A 430 30.81 28.20 7.48
N GLU A 431 30.61 28.37 8.78
CA GLU A 431 29.27 28.40 9.38
C GLU A 431 28.53 29.72 9.09
N VAL A 432 29.25 30.82 8.85
CA VAL A 432 28.67 32.13 8.52
C VAL A 432 28.21 32.23 7.06
N VAL A 433 28.85 31.46 6.17
CA VAL A 433 28.50 31.34 4.75
C VAL A 433 27.32 30.39 4.57
#